data_AF-A0A530QI56-F1
#
_entry.id   AF-A0A530QI56-F1
#
_cell.length_a   1.000
_cell.length_b   1.000
_cell.length_c   1.000
_cell.angle_alpha   90.00
_cell.angle_beta   90.00
_cell.angle_gamma   90.00
#
_symmetry.space_group_name_H-M   'P 1'
#
loop_
_entity.id
_entity.type
_entity.pdbx_description
1 polymer ?
#
loop_
_entity_poly.entity_id
_entity_poly.type
_entity_poly.pdbx_seq_one_letter_code
_entity_poly.pdbx_strand_id
1 'polypeptide(L)' 'MAALDDNLRKAEAYLERFRKHGVLNQIGGEAVPSADGSTYETISPIDLAPIATVA' A
#
# COMPACT_ATOMS: atom_id res chain seq x y z
N MET A 1 22.57 -9.16 -8.80
CA MET A 1 22.39 -7.75 -8.43
C MET A 1 21.32 -7.08 -9.30
N ALA A 2 21.44 -7.08 -10.64
CA ALA A 2 20.44 -6.48 -11.54
C ALA A 2 18.97 -6.85 -11.26
N ALA A 3 18.68 -8.14 -11.00
CA ALA A 3 17.31 -8.59 -10.71
C ALA A 3 16.74 -8.01 -9.39
N LEU A 4 17.58 -7.77 -8.39
CA LEU A 4 17.14 -7.18 -7.12
C LEU A 4 16.75 -5.72 -7.33
N ASP A 5 17.63 -4.93 -7.96
CA ASP A 5 17.39 -3.52 -8.22
C ASP A 5 16.16 -3.32 -9.13
N ASP A 6 15.97 -4.19 -10.12
CA ASP A 6 14.78 -4.19 -10.97
C ASP A 6 13.49 -4.51 -10.20
N ASN A 7 13.54 -5.46 -9.28
CA ASN A 7 12.39 -5.82 -8.46
C ASN A 7 12.04 -4.70 -7.47
N LEU A 8 13.06 -4.08 -6.84
CA LEU A 8 12.86 -2.95 -5.95
C LEU A 8 12.25 -1.76 -6.69
N ARG A 9 12.77 -1.42 -7.88
CA ARG A 9 12.21 -0.35 -8.71
C ARG A 9 10.73 -0.58 -9.05
N LYS A 10 10.37 -1.81 -9.44
CA LYS A 10 8.96 -2.16 -9.72
C LYS A 10 8.10 -2.07 -8.46
N ALA A 11 8.59 -2.59 -7.34
CA ALA A 11 7.88 -2.53 -6.07
C ALA A 11 7.60 -1.08 -5.65
N GLU A 12 8.62 -0.22 -5.67
CA GLU A 12 8.50 1.21 -5.39
C GLU A 12 7.44 1.89 -6.26
N ALA A 13 7.44 1.61 -7.57
CA ALA A 13 6.45 2.16 -8.50
C ALA A 13 5.01 1.70 -8.18
N TYR A 14 4.81 0.44 -7.78
CA TYR A 14 3.50 -0.06 -7.39
C TYR A 14 3.02 0.50 -6.03
N LEU A 15 3.95 0.75 -5.11
CA LEU A 15 3.65 1.27 -3.78
C LEU A 15 3.33 2.77 -3.79
N GLU A 16 3.84 3.53 -4.77
CA GLU A 16 3.66 4.99 -4.80
C GLU A 16 2.20 5.44 -4.68
N ARG A 17 1.27 4.72 -5.33
CA ARG A 17 -0.17 5.03 -5.25
C ARG A 17 -0.74 4.84 -3.84
N PHE A 18 -0.28 3.81 -3.14
CA PHE A 18 -0.76 3.47 -1.80
C PHE A 18 -0.14 4.37 -0.72
N ARG A 19 1.05 4.91 -0.96
CA ARG A 19 1.64 5.94 -0.08
C ARG A 19 0.82 7.24 -0.04
N LYS A 20 0.08 7.56 -1.12
CA LYS A 20 -0.72 8.78 -1.21
C LYS A 20 -2.10 8.65 -0.57
N HIS A 21 -2.77 7.51 -0.75
CA HIS A 21 -4.19 7.35 -0.39
C HIS A 21 -4.50 6.13 0.48
N GLY A 22 -3.50 5.33 0.82
CA GLY A 22 -3.70 4.01 1.41
C GLY A 22 -4.37 3.04 0.44
N VAL A 23 -4.74 1.88 0.94
CA VAL A 23 -5.58 0.90 0.27
C VAL A 23 -7.03 1.16 0.68
N LEU A 24 -7.85 1.53 -0.30
CA LEU A 24 -9.28 1.79 -0.09
C LEU A 24 -10.12 0.53 -0.30
N ASN A 25 -11.29 0.50 0.34
CA ASN A 25 -12.28 -0.55 0.12
C ASN A 25 -12.80 -0.52 -1.32
N GLN A 26 -13.07 -1.69 -1.90
CA GLN A 26 -13.65 -1.82 -3.24
C GLN A 26 -15.10 -2.24 -3.12
N ILE A 27 -16.02 -1.28 -3.19
CA ILE A 27 -17.45 -1.49 -2.94
C ILE A 27 -18.22 -0.93 -4.14
N GLY A 28 -19.06 -1.78 -4.78
CA GLY A 28 -19.84 -1.37 -5.95
C GLY A 28 -19.01 -1.01 -7.19
N GLY A 29 -17.75 -1.43 -7.26
CA GLY A 29 -16.82 -1.06 -8.34
C GLY A 29 -16.09 0.27 -8.11
N GLU A 30 -16.25 0.88 -6.93
CA GLU A 30 -15.59 2.13 -6.55
C GLU A 30 -14.62 1.92 -5.38
N ALA A 31 -13.54 2.71 -5.41
CA ALA A 31 -12.58 2.78 -4.31
C ALA A 31 -13.06 3.81 -3.27
N VAL A 32 -13.45 3.35 -2.09
CA VAL A 32 -14.06 4.19 -1.05
C VAL A 32 -13.32 4.07 0.30
N PRO A 33 -13.22 5.17 1.07
CA PRO A 33 -12.69 5.11 2.43
C PRO A 33 -13.64 4.38 3.38
N SER A 34 -13.16 4.04 4.58
CA SER A 34 -14.02 3.53 5.64
C SER A 34 -15.03 4.59 6.09
N ALA A 35 -16.24 4.14 6.44
CA ALA A 35 -17.35 5.03 6.77
C ALA A 35 -17.07 5.91 8.00
N ASP A 36 -16.25 5.42 8.94
CA ASP A 36 -15.79 6.16 10.11
C ASP A 36 -14.39 6.79 9.93
N GLY A 37 -13.78 6.63 8.75
CA GLY A 37 -12.44 7.10 8.45
C GLY A 37 -11.32 6.34 9.17
N SER A 38 -11.61 5.24 9.87
CA SER A 38 -10.59 4.43 10.53
C SER A 38 -9.68 3.76 9.51
N THR A 39 -8.42 3.56 9.90
CA THR A 39 -7.43 2.84 9.09
C THR A 39 -6.49 2.06 10.00
N TYR A 40 -5.77 1.08 9.44
CA TYR A 40 -4.67 0.40 10.12
C TYR A 40 -3.44 0.27 9.22
N GLU A 41 -2.26 0.13 9.82
CA GLU A 41 -1.00 0.00 9.09
C GLU A 41 -0.74 -1.45 8.66
N THR A 42 -0.30 -1.61 7.41
CA THR A 42 0.34 -2.84 6.95
C THR A 42 1.83 -2.72 7.18
N ILE A 43 2.37 -3.57 8.05
CA ILE A 43 3.79 -3.59 8.40
C ILE A 43 4.49 -4.71 7.64
N SER A 44 5.66 -4.40 7.08
CA SER A 44 6.52 -5.37 6.42
C SER A 44 7.04 -6.41 7.42
N PRO A 45 6.90 -7.73 7.15
CA PRO A 45 7.46 -8.76 8.02
C PRO A 45 8.98 -8.91 7.87
N ILE A 46 9.60 -8.21 6.91
CA ILE A 46 11.05 -8.33 6.62
C ILE A 46 11.86 -7.39 7.52
N ASP A 47 11.40 -6.16 7.66
CA ASP A 47 12.14 -5.05 8.29
C ASP A 47 11.27 -4.20 9.23
N LEU A 48 10.01 -4.58 9.43
CA LEU A 48 9.02 -3.86 10.25
C LEU A 48 8.72 -2.44 9.76
N ALA A 49 9.09 -2.12 8.51
CA ALA A 49 8.75 -0.83 7.91
C ALA A 49 7.26 -0.76 7.56
N PRO A 50 6.59 0.38 7.78
CA PRO A 50 5.24 0.61 7.27
C PRO A 50 5.21 0.58 5.74
N ILE A 51 4.27 -0.18 5.17
CA ILE A 51 4.09 -0.28 3.71
C ILE A 51 2.99 0.69 3.24
N ALA A 52 1.82 0.63 3.88
CA ALA A 52 0.64 1.45 3.57
C ALA A 52 -0.37 1.40 4.72
N THR A 53 -1.30 2.34 4.74
CA THR A 53 -2.53 2.25 5.54
C THR A 53 -3.65 1.59 4.74
N VAL A 54 -4.55 0.89 5.41
CA VAL A 54 -5.73 0.24 4.81
C VAL A 54 -6.98 0.78 5.49
N ALA A 55 -7.98 1.15 4.69
CA ALA A 55 -9.28 1.62 5.13
C ALA A 55 -10.17 0.49 5.63
#